data_AF-A0A511UQL3-F1
#
_entry.id   AF-A0A511UQL3-F1
#
_cell.length_a   1.000
_cell.length_b   1.000
_cell.length_c   1.000
_cell.angle_alpha   90.00
_cell.angle_beta   90.00
_cell.angle_gamma   90.00
#
_symmetry.space_group_name_H-M   'P 1'
#
loop_
_entity.id
_entity.type
_entity.pdbx_description
1 polymer ?
#
loop_
_entity_poly.entity_id
_entity_poly.type
_entity_poly.pdbx_seq_one_letter_code
_entity_poly.pdbx_strand_id
1 'polypeptide(L)'
;MYVNRDSQGEISQVSRTVSDDCQEYVSPESTELQQFINAETHEAALLRQSDMEFVRVLEDVINLLMDKGIIRFTDLPEKAQEKLLTRQSLRKRVNDVGLISDYDSDTI
;
A
#
# COMPACT_ATOMS: atom_id res chain seq x y z
N MET A 1 6.35 -24.51 -13.44
CA MET A 1 7.39 -24.14 -12.46
C MET A 1 7.58 -25.33 -11.54
N TYR A 2 8.76 -25.51 -10.96
CA TYR A 2 8.97 -26.53 -9.93
C TYR A 2 8.75 -25.91 -8.56
N VAL A 3 8.14 -26.62 -7.62
CA VAL A 3 7.80 -26.09 -6.29
C VAL A 3 8.25 -27.04 -5.18
N ASN A 4 8.54 -26.46 -4.01
CA ASN A 4 8.64 -27.18 -2.74
C ASN A 4 7.38 -26.85 -1.92
N ARG A 5 6.88 -27.83 -1.18
CA ARG A 5 5.78 -27.66 -0.24
C ARG A 5 6.26 -27.79 1.18
N ASP A 6 5.70 -26.99 2.08
CA ASP A 6 5.97 -27.11 3.51
C ASP A 6 5.21 -28.29 4.16
N SER A 7 5.34 -28.42 5.48
CA SER A 7 4.66 -29.46 6.27
C SER A 7 3.13 -29.35 6.31
N GLN A 8 2.55 -28.21 5.91
CA GLN A 8 1.11 -27.99 5.79
C GLN A 8 0.61 -28.25 4.36
N GLY A 9 1.52 -28.49 3.41
CA GLY A 9 1.21 -28.74 2.01
C GLY A 9 1.12 -27.47 1.17
N GLU A 10 1.45 -26.30 1.70
CA GLU A 10 1.45 -25.03 0.95
C GLU A 10 2.77 -24.84 0.21
N ILE A 11 2.73 -24.14 -0.94
CA ILE A 11 3.95 -23.79 -1.68
C ILE A 11 4.83 -22.90 -0.78
N SER A 12 6.05 -23.36 -0.51
CA SER A 12 7.05 -22.62 0.29
C SER A 12 8.13 -21.98 -0.60
N GLN A 13 8.41 -22.61 -1.75
CA GLN A 13 9.46 -22.17 -2.67
C GLN A 13 9.10 -22.53 -4.11
N VAL A 14 9.50 -21.67 -5.05
CA VAL A 14 9.31 -21.87 -6.49
C VAL A 14 10.64 -21.74 -7.21
N SER A 15 10.93 -22.69 -8.10
CA SER A 15 12.13 -22.74 -8.95
C SER A 15 11.77 -22.88 -10.43
N ARG A 16 12.61 -22.30 -11.29
CA ARG A 16 12.51 -22.46 -12.75
C ARG A 16 13.10 -23.77 -13.25
N THR A 17 13.96 -24.40 -12.45
CA THR A 17 14.64 -25.66 -12.74
C THR A 17 14.39 -26.66 -11.62
N VAL A 18 14.45 -27.95 -11.93
CA VAL A 18 14.42 -28.99 -10.89
C VAL A 18 15.60 -28.79 -9.95
N SER A 19 15.34 -28.81 -8.65
CA SER A 19 16.37 -28.86 -7.61
C SER A 19 16.01 -29.95 -6.59
N ASP A 20 16.93 -30.31 -5.71
CA ASP A 20 16.68 -31.33 -4.67
C ASP A 20 15.42 -31.01 -3.85
N ASP A 21 15.20 -29.73 -3.56
CA ASP A 21 14.02 -29.24 -2.83
C ASP A 21 12.78 -29.04 -3.72
N CYS A 22 12.94 -28.75 -5.01
CA CYS A 22 11.84 -28.42 -5.92
C CYS A 22 11.74 -29.45 -7.05
N GLN A 23 11.02 -30.54 -6.79
CA GLN A 23 10.81 -31.63 -7.76
C GLN A 23 9.37 -31.68 -8.29
N GLU A 24 8.40 -31.13 -7.55
CA GLU A 24 7.01 -31.12 -7.98
C GLU A 24 6.80 -30.08 -9.08
N TYR A 25 6.30 -30.51 -10.24
CA TYR A 25 5.94 -29.59 -11.30
C TYR A 25 4.51 -29.07 -11.10
N VAL A 26 4.37 -27.75 -11.04
CA VAL A 26 3.10 -27.04 -10.99
C VAL A 26 2.96 -26.14 -12.23
N SER A 27 1.76 -26.14 -12.81
CA SER A 27 1.46 -25.28 -13.97
C SER A 27 1.65 -23.80 -13.63
N PRO A 28 2.28 -23.00 -14.52
CA PRO A 28 2.37 -21.54 -14.38
C PRO A 28 1.01 -20.85 -14.21
N GLU A 29 -0.05 -21.44 -14.77
CA GLU A 29 -1.43 -20.92 -14.73
C GLU A 29 -2.24 -21.45 -13.54
N SER A 30 -1.62 -22.23 -12.66
CA SER A 30 -2.33 -22.74 -11.48
C SER A 30 -2.64 -21.60 -10.51
N THR A 31 -3.85 -21.61 -9.95
CA THR A 31 -4.29 -20.62 -8.98
C THR A 31 -3.39 -20.59 -7.74
N GLU A 32 -2.92 -21.75 -7.29
CA GLU A 32 -2.04 -21.87 -6.13
C GLU A 32 -0.67 -21.21 -6.36
N LEU A 33 -0.05 -21.44 -7.52
CA LEU A 33 1.22 -20.78 -7.85
C LEU A 33 1.05 -19.27 -8.03
N GLN A 34 -0.06 -18.84 -8.64
CA GLN A 34 -0.36 -17.43 -8.73
C GLN A 34 -0.61 -16.82 -7.35
N GLN A 35 -1.27 -17.54 -6.44
CA GLN A 35 -1.41 -17.11 -5.05
C GLN A 35 -0.06 -16.99 -4.36
N PHE A 36 0.87 -17.93 -4.53
CA PHE A 36 2.21 -17.83 -3.96
C PHE A 36 3.03 -16.66 -4.54
N ILE A 37 2.99 -16.46 -5.86
CA ILE A 37 3.72 -15.37 -6.53
C ILE A 37 3.13 -14.00 -6.15
N ASN A 38 1.80 -13.92 -6.04
CA ASN A 38 1.07 -12.70 -5.68
C ASN A 38 0.89 -12.55 -4.16
N ALA A 39 1.28 -13.55 -3.37
CA ALA A 39 1.34 -13.49 -1.92
C ALA A 39 2.50 -12.57 -1.58
N GLU A 40 2.17 -11.29 -1.58
CA GLU A 40 2.88 -10.29 -0.85
C GLU A 40 3.15 -10.84 0.55
N THR A 41 4.43 -10.94 0.92
CA THR A 41 4.77 -11.49 2.24
C THR A 41 4.00 -10.70 3.29
N HIS A 42 3.47 -11.37 4.30
CA HIS A 42 2.70 -10.72 5.37
C HIS A 42 3.47 -9.52 5.96
N GLU A 43 4.79 -9.64 6.07
CA GLU A 43 5.69 -8.56 6.48
C GLU A 43 5.70 -7.36 5.52
N ALA A 44 5.72 -7.60 4.20
CA ALA A 44 5.63 -6.53 3.22
C ALA A 44 4.27 -5.81 3.31
N ALA A 45 3.17 -6.55 3.51
CA ALA A 45 1.83 -6.01 3.74
C ALA A 45 1.77 -5.10 4.98
N LEU A 46 2.30 -5.58 6.10
CA LEU A 46 2.40 -4.80 7.34
C LEU A 46 3.27 -3.55 7.16
N LEU A 47 4.40 -3.67 6.45
CA LEU A 47 5.27 -2.52 6.19
C LEU A 47 4.57 -1.46 5.35
N ARG A 48 3.89 -1.83 4.26
CA ARG A 48 3.12 -0.86 3.46
C ARG A 48 2.00 -0.21 4.26
N GLN A 49 1.33 -0.96 5.13
CA GLN A 49 0.31 -0.38 6.01
C GLN A 49 0.93 0.63 6.98
N SER A 50 2.02 0.26 7.63
CA SER A 50 2.79 1.15 8.53
C SER A 50 3.25 2.42 7.80
N ASP A 51 3.76 2.30 6.58
CA ASP A 51 4.18 3.43 5.76
C ASP A 51 3.00 4.37 5.43
N MET A 52 1.81 3.81 5.15
CA MET A 52 0.61 4.61 4.90
C MET A 52 0.15 5.40 6.12
N GLU A 53 0.27 4.82 7.31
CA GLU A 53 -0.02 5.51 8.57
C GLU A 53 1.04 6.58 8.85
N PHE A 54 2.31 6.25 8.66
CA PHE A 54 3.43 7.17 8.88
C PHE A 54 3.38 8.39 7.96
N VAL A 55 3.03 8.21 6.69
CA VAL A 55 2.87 9.33 5.73
C VAL A 55 1.80 10.33 6.18
N ARG A 56 0.72 9.88 6.83
CA ARG A 56 -0.32 10.80 7.37
C ARG A 56 0.24 11.63 8.51
N VAL A 57 0.97 11.00 9.44
CA VAL A 57 1.62 11.68 10.55
C VAL A 57 2.64 12.70 10.04
N LEU A 58 3.44 12.32 9.03
CA LEU A 58 4.42 13.21 8.43
C LEU A 58 3.76 14.45 7.79
N GLU A 59 2.63 14.26 7.10
CA GLU A 59 1.85 15.37 6.54
C GLU A 59 1.37 16.33 7.64
N ASP A 60 0.86 15.81 8.75
CA ASP A 60 0.38 16.63 9.87
C ASP A 60 1.53 17.37 10.56
N VAL A 61 2.71 16.76 10.67
CA VAL A 61 3.92 17.42 11.18
C VAL A 61 4.38 18.53 10.24
N ILE A 62 4.40 18.29 8.93
CA ILE A 62 4.76 19.32 7.94
C ILE A 62 3.80 20.51 8.03
N ASN A 63 2.49 20.26 8.10
CA ASN A 63 1.48 21.31 8.29
C ASN A 63 1.69 22.06 9.60
N LEU A 64 1.91 21.36 10.72
CA LEU A 64 2.19 21.99 12.02
C LEU A 64 3.42 22.89 11.98
N LEU A 65 4.50 22.47 11.30
CA LEU A 65 5.71 23.28 11.17
C LEU A 65 5.49 24.50 10.27
N MET A 66 4.68 24.37 9.21
CA MET A 66 4.27 25.50 8.37
C MET A 66 3.38 26.49 9.13
N ASP A 67 2.41 26.00 9.90
CA ASP A 67 1.49 26.81 10.70
C ASP A 67 2.23 27.60 11.79
N LYS A 68 3.27 26.99 12.38
CA LYS A 68 4.18 27.68 13.30
C LYS A 68 5.17 28.62 12.62
N GLY A 69 5.20 28.66 11.29
CA GLY A 69 6.12 29.48 10.50
C GLY A 69 7.58 29.03 10.58
N ILE A 70 7.85 27.80 11.02
CA ILE A 70 9.20 27.25 11.17
C ILE A 70 9.80 26.90 9.80
N ILE A 71 8.97 26.36 8.90
CA ILE A 71 9.34 26.08 7.50
C ILE A 71 8.29 26.70 6.58
N ARG A 72 8.69 27.05 5.36
CA ARG A 72 7.79 27.45 4.28
C ARG A 72 7.66 26.31 3.28
N PHE A 73 6.54 26.28 2.56
CA PHE A 73 6.33 25.32 1.48
C PHE A 73 7.46 25.33 0.44
N THR A 74 7.99 26.53 0.14
CA THR A 74 9.09 26.74 -0.81
C THR A 74 10.45 26.24 -0.32
N ASP A 75 10.59 25.95 0.99
CA ASP A 75 11.83 25.44 1.56
C ASP A 75 11.99 23.93 1.32
N LEU A 76 10.90 23.26 0.92
CA LEU A 76 10.90 21.84 0.58
C LEU A 76 11.41 21.62 -0.84
N PRO A 77 12.07 20.48 -1.14
CA PRO A 77 12.43 20.12 -2.51
C PRO A 77 11.21 20.07 -3.44
N GLU A 78 11.38 20.40 -4.72
CA GLU A 78 10.30 20.43 -5.73
C GLU A 78 9.47 19.14 -5.74
N LYS A 79 10.13 17.98 -5.70
CA LYS A 79 9.45 16.67 -5.61
C LYS A 79 8.58 16.51 -4.37
N ALA A 80 8.98 17.09 -3.24
CA ALA A 80 8.20 17.05 -2.00
C ALA A 80 6.99 18.00 -2.09
N GLN A 81 7.17 19.17 -2.70
CA GLN A 81 6.08 20.12 -2.98
C GLN A 81 4.98 19.48 -3.84
N GLU A 82 5.36 18.85 -4.96
CA GLU A 82 4.43 18.14 -5.86
C GLU A 82 3.65 17.03 -5.15
N LYS A 83 4.35 16.25 -4.32
CA LYS A 83 3.73 15.16 -3.54
C LYS A 83 2.73 15.68 -2.52
N LEU A 84 3.05 16.77 -1.82
CA LEU A 84 2.13 17.41 -0.88
C LEU A 84 0.88 17.96 -1.57
N LEU A 85 1.04 18.64 -2.72
CA LEU A 85 -0.10 19.14 -3.50
C LEU A 85 -1.00 18.00 -4.00
N THR A 86 -0.39 16.95 -4.56
CA THR A 86 -1.11 15.76 -5.02
C THR A 86 -1.87 15.12 -3.86
N ARG A 87 -1.23 14.98 -2.69
CA ARG A 87 -1.85 14.38 -1.52
C ARG A 87 -3.01 15.21 -0.97
N GLN A 88 -2.84 16.52 -0.90
CA GLN A 88 -3.87 17.45 -0.42
C GLN A 88 -5.10 17.46 -1.35
N SER A 89 -4.88 17.45 -2.67
CA SER A 89 -5.99 17.37 -3.65
C SER A 89 -6.75 16.05 -3.55
N LEU A 90 -6.06 14.92 -3.36
CA LEU A 90 -6.69 13.62 -3.13
C LEU A 90 -7.51 13.60 -1.83
N ARG A 91 -6.97 14.17 -0.74
CA ARG A 91 -7.70 14.32 0.53
C ARG A 91 -8.97 15.17 0.38
N LYS A 92 -8.87 16.31 -0.31
CA LYS A 92 -10.05 17.16 -0.60
C LYS A 92 -11.12 16.39 -1.36
N ARG A 93 -10.75 15.66 -2.42
CA ARG A 93 -11.71 14.86 -3.20
C ARG A 93 -12.39 13.76 -2.39
N VAL A 94 -11.66 13.06 -1.53
CA VAL A 94 -12.24 12.01 -0.68
C VAL A 94 -13.17 12.59 0.37
N ASN A 95 -12.81 13.72 0.99
CA ASN A 95 -13.68 14.39 1.96
C ASN A 95 -14.90 15.04 1.30
N ASP A 96 -14.76 15.59 0.10
CA ASP A 96 -15.86 16.20 -0.67
C ASP A 96 -16.92 15.16 -1.09
N VAL A 97 -16.49 13.97 -1.50
CA VAL A 97 -17.40 12.84 -1.79
C VAL A 97 -18.13 12.32 -0.54
N GLY A 98 -17.56 12.52 0.64
CA GLY A 98 -18.17 12.11 1.92
C GLY A 98 -19.17 13.12 2.52
N LEU A 99 -19.33 14.31 1.94
CA LEU A 99 -20.17 15.39 2.49
C LEU A 99 -21.49 15.63 1.72
N ILE A 100 -21.79 14.82 0.69
CA ILE A 100 -23.00 14.98 -0.14
C ILE A 100 -24.15 14.04 0.32
N SER A 101 -23.92 13.13 1.28
CA SER A 101 -24.98 12.33 1.90
C SER A 101 -25.30 12.86 3.30
N ASP A 102 -26.41 13.59 3.44
CA ASP A 102 -27.29 13.63 4.63
C ASP A 102 -28.06 14.96 4.86
N TYR A 103 -28.10 15.88 3.89
CA TYR A 103 -28.92 17.11 4.00
C TYR A 103 -30.16 17.14 3.10
N ASP A 104 -30.72 15.98 2.76
CA ASP A 104 -32.00 15.90 2.03
C ASP A 104 -32.93 14.85 2.67
N SER A 105 -33.28 15.06 3.95
CA SER A 105 -34.53 14.55 4.50
C SER A 105 -35.01 15.48 5.61
N ASP A 106 -36.28 15.85 5.50
CA ASP A 106 -37.13 16.46 6.53
C ASP A 106 -37.13 17.99 6.59
N THR A 107 -37.80 18.59 5.59
CA THR A 107 -38.73 19.68 5.88
C THR A 107 -40.15 19.14 5.72
N ILE A 108 -40.85 18.98 6.85
CA ILE A 108 -42.30 18.76 6.93
C ILE A 108 -43.02 20.06 6.61
#